data_AF-A0A7X6BMJ9-F1
#
_entry.id   AF-A0A7X6BMJ9-F1
#
_cell.length_a   1.000
_cell.length_b   1.000
_cell.length_c   1.000
_cell.angle_alpha   90.00
_cell.angle_beta   90.00
_cell.angle_gamma   90.00
#
_symmetry.space_group_name_H-M   'P 1'
#
loop_
_entity.id
_entity.type
_entity.pdbx_description
1 polymer ?
#
loop_
_entity_poly.entity_id
_entity_poly.type
_entity_poly.pdbx_seq_one_letter_code
_entity_poly.pdbx_strand_id
1 'polypeptide(L)'
;MMKEVALLLAVGAVPWLSPPNATPVTTAEEACAAVKAHVVSRNSRAASVIAFCDHIPETESPRGYYVMALHSNRECEGICSTNMGWFAVQKSTGDVLDWDVAEWRPG
;
A
#
# COMPACT_ATOMS: atom_id res chain seq x y z
N MET A 1 31.09 -22.30 52.86
CA MET A 1 31.45 -21.64 51.58
C MET A 1 30.60 -22.24 50.48
N MET A 2 29.67 -21.48 49.90
CA MET A 2 29.46 -21.32 48.46
C MET A 2 28.31 -20.32 48.26
N LYS A 3 28.61 -19.30 47.47
CA LYS A 3 27.84 -18.10 47.20
C LYS A 3 26.59 -18.40 46.36
N GLU A 4 25.52 -17.69 46.67
CA GLU A 4 24.34 -17.54 45.83
C GLU A 4 24.67 -16.88 44.49
N VAL A 5 23.98 -17.28 43.43
CA VAL A 5 23.91 -16.53 42.17
C VAL A 5 22.44 -16.49 41.76
N ALA A 6 21.75 -15.42 42.18
CA ALA A 6 20.45 -15.05 41.66
C ALA A 6 20.62 -14.50 40.23
N LEU A 7 20.11 -15.22 39.25
CA LEU A 7 20.05 -14.78 37.86
C LEU A 7 18.88 -13.78 37.71
N LEU A 8 19.19 -12.49 37.64
CA LEU A 8 18.23 -11.45 37.29
C LEU A 8 17.94 -11.50 35.78
N LEU A 9 16.76 -12.00 35.43
CA LEU A 9 16.21 -11.89 34.08
C LEU A 9 15.79 -10.43 33.83
N ALA A 10 16.66 -9.66 33.20
CA ALA A 10 16.31 -8.35 32.67
C ALA A 10 15.34 -8.53 31.50
N VAL A 11 14.04 -8.31 31.74
CA VAL A 11 13.02 -8.19 30.70
C VAL A 11 13.23 -6.85 30.00
N GLY A 12 14.15 -6.82 29.04
CA GLY A 12 14.31 -5.69 28.15
C GLY A 12 13.06 -5.54 27.29
N ALA A 13 12.33 -4.44 27.45
CA ALA A 13 11.31 -4.04 26.50
C ALA A 13 12.01 -3.79 25.15
N VAL A 14 11.89 -4.74 24.22
CA VAL A 14 12.33 -4.53 22.84
C VAL A 14 11.33 -3.54 22.25
N PRO A 15 11.73 -2.29 21.94
CA PRO A 15 10.83 -1.39 21.24
C PRO A 15 10.49 -2.07 19.91
N TRP A 16 9.21 -2.29 19.65
CA TRP A 16 8.74 -2.75 18.35
C TRP A 16 9.32 -1.80 17.30
N LEU A 17 10.29 -2.30 16.53
CA LEU A 17 10.86 -1.60 15.40
C LEU A 17 9.75 -1.50 14.35
N SER A 18 9.01 -0.39 14.37
CA SER A 18 8.24 0.01 13.19
C SER A 18 9.22 0.07 12.02
N PRO A 19 8.90 -0.54 10.86
CA PRO A 19 9.77 -0.49 9.70
C PRO A 19 10.07 1.00 9.38
N PRO A 20 11.35 1.37 9.17
CA PRO A 20 11.81 2.76 9.28
C PRO A 20 11.30 3.74 8.21
N ASN A 21 10.31 3.39 7.39
CA ASN A 21 9.77 4.27 6.35
C ASN A 21 8.25 4.13 6.12
N ALA A 22 7.50 3.59 7.08
CA ALA A 22 6.04 3.61 7.01
C ALA A 22 5.59 5.08 6.95
N THR A 23 4.98 5.47 5.82
CA THR A 23 4.41 6.80 5.62
C THR A 23 2.89 6.62 5.55
N PRO A 24 2.17 6.82 6.67
CA PRO A 24 0.73 6.71 6.66
C PRO A 24 0.11 7.60 5.58
N VAL A 25 -0.96 7.11 4.96
CA VAL A 25 -1.77 7.89 4.02
C VAL A 25 -3.13 8.17 4.66
N THR A 26 -3.57 9.41 4.55
CA THR A 26 -4.79 9.92 5.18
C THR A 26 -5.83 10.36 4.17
N THR A 27 -5.47 10.38 2.88
CA THR A 27 -6.37 10.74 1.78
C THR A 27 -6.23 9.78 0.60
N ALA A 28 -7.28 9.68 -0.22
CA ALA A 28 -7.24 8.92 -1.47
C ALA A 28 -6.20 9.47 -2.45
N GLU A 29 -5.89 10.77 -2.37
CA GLU A 29 -4.95 11.45 -3.25
C GLU A 29 -3.49 11.10 -2.89
N GLU A 30 -3.17 11.06 -1.60
CA GLU A 30 -1.89 10.52 -1.09
C GLU A 30 -1.72 9.05 -1.46
N ALA A 31 -2.78 8.25 -1.32
CA ALA A 31 -2.77 6.85 -1.70
C ALA A 31 -2.58 6.67 -3.22
N CYS A 32 -3.20 7.50 -4.06
CA CYS A 32 -2.96 7.49 -5.50
C CYS A 32 -1.51 7.84 -5.84
N ALA A 33 -0.91 8.83 -5.16
CA ALA A 33 0.50 9.14 -5.33
C ALA A 33 1.41 7.94 -4.99
N ALA A 34 1.10 7.21 -3.90
CA ALA A 34 1.81 6.00 -3.52
C ALA A 34 1.72 4.91 -4.59
N VAL A 35 0.52 4.65 -5.13
CA VAL A 35 0.33 3.67 -6.24
C VAL A 35 1.11 4.06 -7.48
N LYS A 36 1.08 5.34 -7.88
CA LYS A 36 1.84 5.84 -9.03
C LYS A 36 3.34 5.60 -8.84
N ALA A 37 3.88 5.94 -7.67
CA ALA A 37 5.29 5.72 -7.35
C ALA A 37 5.65 4.22 -7.35
N HIS A 38 4.80 3.38 -6.74
CA HIS A 38 4.97 1.94 -6.73
C HIS A 38 5.07 1.35 -8.14
N VAL A 39 4.14 1.69 -9.03
CA VAL A 39 4.11 1.16 -10.41
C VAL A 39 5.30 1.64 -11.24
N VAL A 40 5.72 2.90 -11.10
CA VAL A 40 6.94 3.42 -11.75
C VAL A 40 8.17 2.63 -11.28
N SER A 41 8.27 2.35 -9.98
CA SER A 41 9.43 1.65 -9.41
C SER A 41 9.53 0.18 -9.81
N ARG A 42 8.41 -0.57 -9.86
CA ARG A 42 8.42 -2.02 -10.08
C ARG A 42 8.41 -2.43 -11.55
N ASN A 43 7.68 -1.71 -12.40
CA ASN A 43 7.38 -2.18 -13.76
C ASN A 43 8.20 -1.46 -14.84
N SER A 44 9.17 -0.63 -14.46
CA SER A 44 9.92 0.26 -15.36
C SER A 44 9.02 1.08 -16.30
N ARG A 45 7.77 1.31 -15.89
CA ARG A 45 6.83 2.12 -16.66
C ARG A 45 7.22 3.57 -16.49
N ALA A 46 7.35 4.28 -17.60
CA ALA A 46 7.59 5.71 -17.56
C ALA A 46 6.44 6.40 -16.82
N ALA A 47 6.75 7.30 -15.89
CA ALA A 47 5.72 8.08 -15.20
C ALA A 47 4.81 8.84 -16.19
N SER A 48 5.33 9.13 -17.39
CA SER A 48 4.60 9.78 -18.48
C SER A 48 3.42 8.97 -19.03
N VAL A 49 3.30 7.67 -18.74
CA VAL A 49 2.15 6.86 -19.20
C VAL A 49 1.02 6.74 -18.17
N ILE A 50 1.19 7.31 -16.97
CA ILE A 50 0.25 7.17 -15.84
C ILE A 50 -0.58 8.46 -15.71
N ALA A 51 -1.91 8.33 -15.60
CA ALA A 51 -2.83 9.46 -15.54
C ALA A 51 -3.37 9.71 -14.13
N PHE A 52 -4.34 8.91 -13.70
CA PHE A 52 -5.11 9.13 -12.46
C PHE A 52 -5.49 7.80 -11.82
N CYS A 53 -6.06 7.87 -10.61
CA CYS A 53 -6.64 6.71 -9.95
C CYS A 53 -8.14 6.95 -9.72
N ASP A 54 -8.95 5.94 -10.02
CA ASP A 54 -10.34 5.88 -9.57
C ASP A 54 -10.37 5.15 -8.24
N HIS A 55 -10.77 5.83 -7.17
CA HIS A 55 -10.84 5.23 -5.84
C HIS A 55 -12.25 4.73 -5.54
N ILE A 56 -12.33 3.58 -4.87
CA ILE A 56 -13.59 3.08 -4.31
C ILE A 56 -13.89 3.89 -3.04
N PRO A 57 -15.13 4.37 -2.85
CA PRO A 57 -15.51 5.07 -1.62
C PRO A 57 -15.14 4.27 -0.38
N GLU A 58 -14.68 4.95 0.67
CA GLU A 58 -14.24 4.28 1.90
C GLU A 58 -15.37 3.47 2.57
N THR A 59 -16.62 3.86 2.37
CA THR A 59 -17.81 3.14 2.85
C THR A 59 -18.00 1.78 2.20
N GLU A 60 -17.37 1.55 1.05
CA GLU A 60 -17.44 0.32 0.26
C GLU A 60 -16.10 -0.44 0.26
N SER A 61 -15.05 0.18 0.79
CA SER A 61 -13.71 -0.41 0.88
C SER A 61 -13.52 -1.17 2.19
N PRO A 62 -12.68 -2.23 2.20
CA PRO A 62 -12.24 -2.85 3.46
C PRO A 62 -11.57 -1.84 4.39
N ARG A 63 -11.82 -1.98 5.69
CA ARG A 63 -11.22 -1.10 6.70
C ARG A 63 -9.70 -1.15 6.64
N GLY A 64 -9.08 0.02 6.79
CA GLY A 64 -7.63 0.16 6.81
C GLY A 64 -6.98 0.29 5.44
N TYR A 65 -7.76 0.33 4.35
CA TYR A 65 -7.24 0.47 3.00
C TYR A 65 -7.89 1.61 2.22
N TYR A 66 -7.14 2.18 1.29
CA TYR A 66 -7.67 2.84 0.10
C TYR A 66 -7.56 1.88 -1.07
N VAL A 67 -8.69 1.48 -1.67
CA VAL A 67 -8.69 0.60 -2.86
C VAL A 67 -8.94 1.46 -4.09
N MET A 68 -8.13 1.27 -5.14
CA MET A 68 -8.21 2.08 -6.35
C MET A 68 -7.75 1.36 -7.61
N ALA A 69 -8.33 1.74 -8.74
CA ALA A 69 -7.84 1.40 -10.08
C ALA A 69 -6.87 2.47 -10.57
N LEU A 70 -5.72 2.07 -11.11
CA LEU A 70 -4.77 2.99 -11.76
C LEU A 70 -5.07 3.06 -13.25
N HIS A 71 -5.14 4.27 -13.82
CA HIS A 71 -5.40 4.46 -15.24
C HIS A 71 -4.19 5.07 -15.97
N SER A 72 -3.96 4.60 -17.19
CA SER A 72 -2.99 5.19 -18.12
C SER A 72 -3.56 6.42 -18.82
N ASN A 73 -2.69 7.25 -19.39
CA ASN A 73 -3.10 8.34 -20.28
C ASN A 73 -3.23 7.91 -21.75
N ARG A 74 -3.24 6.61 -22.06
CA ARG A 74 -3.39 6.16 -23.45
C ARG A 74 -4.76 6.59 -23.96
N GLU A 75 -4.79 7.05 -25.21
CA GLU A 75 -6.05 7.18 -25.92
C GLU A 75 -6.65 5.79 -26.19
N CYS A 76 -7.96 5.71 -26.05
CA CYS A 76 -8.67 4.46 -26.01
C CYS A 76 -10.04 4.68 -26.68
N GLU A 77 -10.25 4.09 -27.85
CA GLU A 77 -11.48 4.19 -28.62
C GLU A 77 -12.22 2.86 -28.69
N GLY A 78 -13.56 2.90 -28.76
CA GLY A 78 -14.42 1.71 -28.81
C GLY A 78 -14.45 0.94 -27.49
N ILE A 79 -14.58 -0.40 -27.58
CA ILE A 79 -14.56 -1.27 -26.39
C ILE A 79 -13.11 -1.48 -25.97
N CYS A 80 -12.65 -0.67 -25.01
CA CYS A 80 -11.28 -0.72 -24.53
C CYS A 80 -11.20 -0.24 -23.06
N SER A 81 -10.04 -0.47 -22.40
CA SER A 81 -9.78 -0.04 -21.03
C SER A 81 -8.44 0.66 -20.92
N THR A 82 -8.36 1.71 -20.10
CA THR A 82 -7.09 2.35 -19.71
C THR A 82 -6.56 1.83 -18.38
N ASN A 83 -7.24 0.85 -17.76
CA ASN A 83 -6.88 0.30 -16.47
C ASN A 83 -5.51 -0.41 -16.53
N MET A 84 -4.63 -0.03 -15.62
CA MET A 84 -3.27 -0.55 -15.48
C MET A 84 -3.15 -1.53 -14.31
N GLY A 85 -4.20 -1.66 -13.48
CA GLY A 85 -4.23 -2.55 -12.33
C GLY A 85 -5.08 -1.99 -11.21
N TRP A 86 -5.46 -2.88 -10.29
CA TRP A 86 -6.13 -2.53 -9.05
C TRP A 86 -5.16 -2.69 -7.89
N PHE A 87 -5.23 -1.76 -6.95
CA PHE A 87 -4.30 -1.67 -5.84
C PHE A 87 -5.03 -1.35 -4.55
N ALA A 88 -4.49 -1.84 -3.44
CA ALA A 88 -4.86 -1.42 -2.10
C ALA A 88 -3.68 -0.77 -1.40
N VAL A 89 -3.90 0.41 -0.83
CA VAL A 89 -2.91 1.13 -0.03
C VAL A 89 -3.27 1.02 1.43
N GLN A 90 -2.41 0.39 2.24
CA GLN A 90 -2.63 0.26 3.67
C GLN A 90 -2.46 1.62 4.35
N LYS A 91 -3.52 2.12 4.99
CA LYS A 91 -3.56 3.49 5.55
C LYS A 91 -2.47 3.75 6.58
N SER A 92 -2.17 2.76 7.43
CA SER A 92 -1.20 2.91 8.53
C SER A 92 0.25 2.94 8.07
N THR A 93 0.57 2.39 6.89
CA THR A 93 1.96 2.21 6.45
C THR A 93 2.27 2.87 5.12
N GLY A 94 1.24 3.11 4.29
CA GLY A 94 1.40 3.53 2.90
C GLY A 94 1.76 2.38 1.96
N ASP A 95 1.79 1.13 2.45
CA ASP A 95 2.17 -0.02 1.63
C ASP A 95 1.16 -0.26 0.52
N VAL A 96 1.67 -0.42 -0.70
CA VAL A 96 0.87 -0.69 -1.90
C VAL A 96 0.90 -2.19 -2.20
N LEU A 97 -0.29 -2.79 -2.23
CA LEU A 97 -0.54 -4.19 -2.56
C LEU A 97 -1.34 -4.27 -3.85
N ASP A 98 -1.11 -5.31 -4.65
CA ASP A 98 -2.02 -5.64 -5.74
C ASP A 98 -3.38 -6.03 -5.15
N TRP A 99 -4.48 -5.64 -5.80
CA TRP A 99 -5.83 -5.94 -5.33
C TRP A 99 -6.48 -6.96 -6.25
N ASP A 100 -6.88 -8.09 -5.66
CA ASP A 100 -7.67 -9.11 -6.33
C ASP A 100 -9.13 -8.65 -6.34
N VAL A 101 -9.59 -8.20 -7.51
CA VAL A 101 -10.98 -7.74 -7.70
C VAL A 101 -11.97 -8.92 -7.64
N ALA A 102 -11.56 -10.13 -7.99
CA ALA A 102 -12.45 -11.29 -7.97
C ALA A 102 -12.72 -11.76 -6.53
N GLU A 103 -11.69 -11.75 -5.70
CA GLU A 103 -11.75 -12.21 -4.31
C GLU A 103 -11.97 -11.07 -3.30
N TRP A 104 -11.94 -9.81 -3.77
CA TRP A 104 -12.09 -8.59 -2.98
C TRP A 104 -11.12 -8.53 -1.78
N ARG A 105 -9.85 -8.82 -2.03
CA ARG A 105 -8.78 -8.83 -1.02
C ARG A 105 -7.42 -8.43 -1.63
N PRO A 106 -6.42 -8.06 -0.82
CA PRO A 106 -5.06 -7.93 -1.32
C PRO A 106 -4.56 -9.28 -1.85
N GLY A 107 -3.87 -9.24 -2.98
CA GLY A 107 -3.23 -10.39 -3.63
C GLY A 107 -1.88 -10.75 -3.04
#